data_AF-A0A962C724-F1
#
_entry.id   AF-A0A962C724-F1
#
_cell.length_a   1.000
_cell.length_b   1.000
_cell.length_c   1.000
_cell.angle_alpha   90.00
_cell.angle_beta   90.00
_cell.angle_gamma   90.00
#
_symmetry.space_group_name_H-M   'P 1'
#
loop_
_entity.id
_entity.type
_entity.pdbx_description
1 polymer ?
#
loop_
_entity_poly.entity_id
_entity_poly.type
_entity_poly.pdbx_seq_one_letter_code
_entity_poly.pdbx_strand_id
1 'polypeptide(L)'
;LFEAVFYTDGALEPADFTLALARELRYAMPWGQGFAEPVFENVFAVESWRVVGSTHWRLQLVMEGLEQPLQAMLFNAEAGASPPDRLRAAFQLDINDWNGRESLRLLLRHVAPA
;
A
#
# COMPACT_ATOMS: atom_id res chain seq x y z
N LEU A 1 -7.98 -26.70 -9.16
CA LEU A 1 -7.66 -25.76 -8.06
C LEU A 1 -7.12 -24.52 -8.75
N PHE A 2 -7.81 -23.38 -8.65
CA PHE A 2 -7.29 -22.12 -9.16
C PHE A 2 -6.54 -21.43 -8.02
N GLU A 3 -5.30 -21.03 -8.28
CA GLU A 3 -4.52 -20.21 -7.36
C GLU A 3 -4.77 -18.73 -7.73
N ALA A 4 -5.01 -17.89 -6.74
CA ALA A 4 -5.16 -16.46 -6.97
C ALA A 4 -3.78 -15.88 -7.29
N VAL A 5 -3.57 -15.49 -8.54
CA VAL A 5 -2.34 -14.84 -8.99
C VAL A 5 -2.52 -13.33 -8.92
N PHE A 6 -1.62 -12.65 -8.21
CA PHE A 6 -1.57 -11.19 -8.16
C PHE A 6 -0.30 -10.72 -8.89
N TYR A 7 -0.47 -9.99 -9.99
CA TYR A 7 0.65 -9.46 -10.77
C TYR A 7 1.12 -8.12 -10.18
N THR A 8 2.42 -7.92 -10.18
CA THR A 8 3.10 -6.75 -9.61
C THR A 8 4.10 -6.21 -10.63
N ASP A 9 4.42 -4.93 -10.53
CA ASP A 9 5.43 -4.21 -11.31
C ASP A 9 6.83 -4.25 -10.66
N GLY A 10 7.00 -5.14 -9.68
CA GLY A 10 8.24 -5.31 -8.92
C GLY A 10 8.24 -4.59 -7.57
N ALA A 11 9.40 -4.62 -6.91
CA ALA A 11 9.60 -3.99 -5.63
C ALA A 11 10.10 -2.55 -5.77
N LEU A 12 9.76 -1.70 -4.81
CA LEU A 12 10.37 -0.36 -4.68
C LEU A 12 11.55 -0.40 -3.73
N GLU A 13 12.56 0.42 -4.03
CA GLU A 13 13.63 0.71 -3.08
C GLU A 13 13.12 1.69 -2.00
N PRO A 14 13.69 1.68 -0.78
CA PRO A 14 13.28 2.60 0.28
C PRO A 14 13.26 4.08 -0.15
N ALA A 15 14.18 4.49 -1.01
CA ALA A 15 14.29 5.86 -1.52
C ALA A 15 13.15 6.26 -2.47
N ASP A 16 12.43 5.29 -3.05
CA ASP A 16 11.34 5.53 -4.00
C ASP A 16 10.00 5.78 -3.31
N PHE A 17 9.88 5.53 -2.00
CA PHE A 17 8.68 5.81 -1.22
C PHE A 17 8.53 7.32 -0.94
N THR A 18 8.25 8.07 -2.01
CA THR A 18 8.14 9.53 -1.97
C THR A 18 6.79 10.01 -2.48
N LEU A 19 6.35 11.16 -1.95
CA LEU A 19 5.19 11.88 -2.49
C LEU A 19 5.42 12.34 -3.94
N ALA A 20 6.67 12.58 -4.33
CA ALA A 20 7.02 12.96 -5.70
C ALA A 20 6.69 11.84 -6.69
N LEU A 21 7.15 10.62 -6.44
CA LEU A 21 6.83 9.46 -7.29
C LEU A 21 5.33 9.18 -7.33
N ALA A 22 4.63 9.28 -6.19
CA ALA A 22 3.17 9.13 -6.16
C ALA A 22 2.45 10.16 -7.05
N ARG A 23 2.93 11.42 -7.09
CA ARG A 23 2.40 12.45 -8.00
C ARG A 23 2.70 12.12 -9.46
N GLU A 24 3.93 11.73 -9.77
CA GLU A 24 4.31 11.36 -11.14
C GLU A 24 3.41 10.23 -11.65
N LEU A 25 3.23 9.17 -10.86
CA LEU A 25 2.34 8.05 -11.21
C LEU A 25 0.88 8.50 -11.37
N ARG A 26 0.34 9.31 -10.45
CA ARG A 26 -1.04 9.79 -10.51
C ARG A 26 -1.34 10.59 -11.78
N TYR A 27 -0.36 11.34 -12.29
CA TYR A 27 -0.54 12.22 -13.45
C TYR A 27 0.07 11.70 -14.75
N ALA A 28 0.75 10.54 -14.73
CA ALA A 28 1.39 9.96 -15.91
C ALA A 28 0.37 9.66 -17.02
N MET A 29 -0.81 9.14 -16.67
CA MET A 29 -1.86 8.83 -17.63
C MET A 29 -3.22 8.61 -16.94
N PRO A 30 -4.35 8.65 -17.70
CA PRO A 30 -5.62 8.16 -17.19
C PRO A 30 -5.56 6.64 -17.02
N TRP A 31 -5.36 6.18 -15.79
CA TRP A 31 -5.42 4.76 -15.43
C TRP A 31 -6.85 4.22 -15.58
N GLY A 32 -6.98 2.95 -15.99
CA GLY A 32 -8.28 2.33 -16.19
C GLY A 32 -8.24 1.07 -17.03
N GLN A 33 -9.38 0.76 -17.65
CA GLN A 33 -9.52 -0.45 -18.47
C GLN A 33 -8.52 -0.43 -19.63
N GLY A 34 -7.56 -1.35 -19.60
CA GLY A 34 -6.49 -1.49 -20.60
C GLY A 34 -5.12 -0.99 -20.12
N PHE A 35 -5.06 -0.14 -19.09
CA PHE A 35 -3.82 0.36 -18.49
C PHE A 35 -4.04 0.49 -16.98
N ALA A 36 -3.73 -0.60 -16.26
CA ALA A 36 -3.76 -0.60 -14.82
C ALA A 36 -2.65 0.32 -14.28
N GLU A 37 -2.97 1.04 -13.21
CA GLU A 37 -1.97 1.78 -12.45
C GLU A 37 -0.95 0.81 -11.83
N PRO A 38 0.34 1.20 -11.74
CA PRO A 38 1.37 0.31 -11.22
C PRO A 38 1.07 -0.20 -9.82
N VAL A 39 1.29 -1.50 -9.61
CA VAL A 39 1.16 -2.16 -8.32
C VAL A 39 2.50 -2.76 -7.94
N PHE A 40 3.10 -2.26 -6.88
CA PHE A 40 4.39 -2.71 -6.38
C PHE A 40 4.24 -3.80 -5.31
N GLU A 41 5.33 -4.48 -4.99
CA GLU A 41 5.38 -5.42 -3.86
C GLU A 41 6.60 -5.25 -2.97
N ASN A 42 6.38 -5.28 -1.65
CA ASN A 42 7.45 -5.29 -0.66
C ASN A 42 6.98 -6.08 0.56
N VAL A 43 7.95 -6.45 1.40
CA VAL A 43 7.70 -7.02 2.73
C VAL A 43 7.90 -5.94 3.78
N PHE A 44 6.92 -5.80 4.67
CA PHE A 44 6.92 -4.83 5.75
C PHE A 44 6.71 -5.49 7.10
N ALA A 45 7.28 -4.93 8.15
CA ALA A 45 6.81 -5.16 9.50
C ALA A 45 5.66 -4.20 9.82
N VAL A 46 4.65 -4.68 10.53
CA VAL A 46 3.50 -3.91 10.98
C VAL A 46 3.83 -3.31 12.34
N GLU A 47 4.11 -2.01 12.37
CA GLU A 47 4.39 -1.30 13.62
C GLU A 47 3.11 -1.11 14.44
N SER A 48 2.03 -0.70 13.76
CA SER A 48 0.71 -0.57 14.38
C SER A 48 -0.39 -0.67 13.32
N TRP A 49 -1.59 -1.02 13.76
CA TRP A 49 -2.77 -0.99 12.90
C TRP A 49 -4.03 -0.76 13.72
N ARG A 50 -5.10 -0.37 13.03
CA ARG A 50 -6.46 -0.31 13.59
C ARG A 50 -7.50 -0.49 12.50
N VAL A 51 -8.70 -0.89 12.90
CA VAL A 51 -9.88 -0.82 12.05
C VAL A 51 -10.37 0.63 11.94
N VAL A 52 -10.73 1.04 10.73
CA VAL A 52 -11.37 2.32 10.39
C VAL A 52 -12.72 2.01 9.76
N GLY A 53 -13.79 2.64 10.26
CA GLY A 53 -15.15 2.24 9.93
C GLY A 53 -15.44 0.83 10.45
N SER A 54 -15.96 -0.04 9.59
CA SER A 54 -16.27 -1.44 9.93
C SER A 54 -15.35 -2.47 9.26
N THR A 55 -14.71 -2.14 8.13
CA THR A 55 -14.03 -3.13 7.27
C THR A 55 -12.72 -2.64 6.67
N HIS A 56 -12.10 -1.57 7.17
CA HIS A 56 -10.84 -1.05 6.60
C HIS A 56 -9.72 -1.10 7.62
N TRP A 57 -8.53 -1.51 7.21
CA TRP A 57 -7.35 -1.38 8.04
C TRP A 57 -6.61 -0.10 7.69
N ARG A 58 -6.20 0.63 8.72
CA ARG A 58 -5.15 1.63 8.63
C ARG A 58 -3.93 1.12 9.37
N LEU A 59 -2.80 1.04 8.68
CA LEU A 59 -1.55 0.48 9.20
C LEU A 59 -0.43 1.53 9.21
N GLN A 60 0.56 1.33 10.07
CA GLN A 60 1.89 1.90 9.98
C GLN A 60 2.86 0.77 9.64
N LEU A 61 3.54 0.89 8.50
CA LEU A 61 4.41 -0.12 7.94
C LEU A 61 5.86 0.36 7.95
N VAL A 62 6.78 -0.51 8.38
CA VAL A 62 8.21 -0.22 8.39
C VAL A 62 8.97 -1.27 7.58
N MET A 63 10.07 -0.84 6.96
CA MET A 63 11.07 -1.70 6.32
C MET A 63 12.45 -1.06 6.47
N GLU A 64 13.49 -1.86 6.28
CA GLU A 64 14.87 -1.38 6.33
C GLU A 64 15.10 -0.26 5.31
N GLY A 65 15.79 0.81 5.73
CA GLY A 65 16.11 1.97 4.89
C GLY A 65 15.05 3.08 4.88
N LEU A 66 13.85 2.86 5.44
CA LEU A 66 12.89 3.95 5.65
C LEU A 66 13.24 4.76 6.89
N GLU A 67 13.23 6.09 6.77
CA GLU A 67 13.44 7.01 7.90
C GLU A 67 12.22 7.08 8.83
N GLN A 68 11.02 6.84 8.29
CA GLN A 68 9.75 6.93 9.00
C GLN A 68 8.77 5.84 8.53
N PRO A 69 7.85 5.39 9.39
CA PRO A 69 6.79 4.47 8.99
C PRO A 69 5.93 5.04 7.86
N LEU A 70 5.51 4.16 6.95
CA LEU A 70 4.56 4.47 5.89
C LEU A 70 3.14 4.25 6.39
N GLN A 71 2.27 5.22 6.14
CA GLN A 71 0.84 5.02 6.32
C GLN A 71 0.31 4.14 5.18
N ALA A 72 -0.44 3.10 5.54
CA ALA A 72 -1.10 2.23 4.56
C ALA A 72 -2.59 2.07 4.86
N MET A 73 -3.36 1.81 3.81
CA MET A 73 -4.79 1.47 3.90
C MET A 73 -5.11 0.22 3.10
N LEU A 74 -5.79 -0.73 3.74
CA LEU A 74 -6.44 -1.86 3.09
C LEU A 74 -7.95 -1.67 3.21
N PHE A 75 -8.62 -1.47 2.07
CA PHE A 75 -10.08 -1.41 2.03
C PHE A 75 -10.68 -2.81 1.96
N ASN A 76 -11.90 -2.96 2.50
CA ASN A 76 -12.65 -4.21 2.53
C ASN A 76 -11.84 -5.40 3.08
N ALA A 77 -11.08 -5.18 4.14
CA ALA A 77 -10.41 -6.23 4.88
C ALA A 77 -11.43 -7.20 5.49
N GLU A 78 -11.03 -8.46 5.63
CA GLU A 78 -11.88 -9.50 6.20
C GLU A 78 -12.28 -9.17 7.65
N ALA A 79 -13.58 -9.29 7.95
CA ALA A 79 -14.10 -8.96 9.26
C ALA A 79 -13.54 -9.91 10.33
N GLY A 80 -13.01 -9.35 11.42
CA GLY A 80 -12.41 -10.13 12.51
C GLY A 80 -10.97 -10.61 12.25
N ALA A 81 -10.45 -10.40 11.04
CA ALA A 81 -9.04 -10.67 10.75
C ALA A 81 -8.14 -9.56 11.32
N SER A 82 -6.86 -9.90 11.50
CA SER A 82 -5.79 -8.98 11.84
C SER A 82 -4.61 -9.20 10.90
N PRO A 83 -3.82 -8.16 10.58
CA PRO A 83 -2.60 -8.34 9.82
C PRO A 83 -1.58 -9.13 10.65
N PRO A 84 -0.74 -9.97 10.02
CA PRO A 84 0.42 -10.55 10.70
C PRO A 84 1.45 -9.46 11.02
N ASP A 85 2.33 -9.72 11.99
CA ASP A 85 3.40 -8.79 12.39
C ASP A 85 4.36 -8.43 11.25
N ARG A 86 4.47 -9.32 10.26
CA ARG A 86 5.21 -9.10 9.02
C ARG A 86 4.39 -9.61 7.85
N LEU A 87 4.19 -8.74 6.85
CA LEU A 87 3.36 -9.03 5.69
C LEU A 87 4.09 -8.73 4.39
N ARG A 88 3.82 -9.53 3.36
CA ARG A 88 4.03 -9.16 1.96
C ARG A 88 2.79 -8.40 1.50
N ALA A 89 2.96 -7.20 0.98
CA ALA A 89 1.88 -6.39 0.43
C ALA A 89 2.08 -6.18 -1.06
N ALA A 90 1.00 -6.29 -1.82
CA ALA A 90 0.88 -5.66 -3.12
C ALA A 90 0.15 -4.31 -2.94
N PHE A 91 0.73 -3.22 -3.43
CA PHE A 91 0.26 -1.86 -3.11
C PHE A 91 0.47 -0.86 -4.24
N GLN A 92 -0.34 0.19 -4.23
CA GLN A 92 -0.16 1.37 -5.08
C GLN A 92 0.34 2.54 -4.23
N LEU A 93 1.13 3.43 -4.82
CA LEU A 93 1.43 4.71 -4.19
C LEU A 93 0.24 5.64 -4.37
N ASP A 94 -0.25 6.19 -3.27
CA ASP A 94 -1.44 7.05 -3.22
C ASP A 94 -1.12 8.38 -2.53
N ILE A 95 -1.87 9.41 -2.90
CA ILE A 95 -1.75 10.75 -2.30
C ILE A 95 -2.92 10.96 -1.34
N ASN A 96 -2.62 10.97 -0.06
CA ASN A 96 -3.58 11.39 0.96
C ASN A 96 -3.57 12.92 1.06
N ASP A 97 -4.62 13.56 0.55
CA ASP A 97 -4.90 14.99 0.73
C ASP A 97 -5.86 15.19 1.90
N TRP A 98 -5.37 15.81 2.97
CA TRP A 98 -6.18 16.20 4.11
C TRP A 98 -5.87 17.63 4.52
N ASN A 99 -6.92 18.48 4.51
CA ASN A 99 -6.83 19.88 4.92
C ASN A 99 -5.75 20.67 4.15
N GLY A 100 -5.61 20.41 2.84
CA GLY A 100 -4.64 21.06 1.96
C GLY A 100 -3.21 20.59 2.16
N ARG A 101 -2.99 19.49 2.88
CA ARG A 101 -1.68 18.85 3.04
C ARG A 101 -1.70 17.48 2.38
N GLU A 102 -0.84 17.33 1.39
CA GLU A 102 -0.60 16.05 0.74
C GLU A 102 0.48 15.26 1.48
N SER A 103 0.28 13.95 1.53
CA SER A 103 1.20 12.99 2.14
C SER A 103 1.17 11.68 1.36
N LEU A 104 2.29 10.96 1.34
CA LEU A 104 2.35 9.62 0.76
C LEU A 104 1.53 8.66 1.62
N ARG A 105 0.76 7.80 0.96
CA ARG A 105 0.08 6.65 1.54
C ARG A 105 0.23 5.44 0.63
N LEU A 106 0.28 4.25 1.19
CA LEU A 106 0.16 3.01 0.44
C LEU A 106 -1.30 2.55 0.40
N LEU A 107 -1.83 2.33 -0.81
CA LEU A 107 -3.10 1.66 -0.99
C LEU A 107 -2.85 0.17 -1.18
N LEU A 108 -3.06 -0.62 -0.13
CA LEU A 108 -2.86 -2.06 -0.17
C LEU A 108 -3.97 -2.71 -1.00
N ARG A 109 -3.59 -3.49 -2.00
CA ARG A 109 -4.49 -4.27 -2.85
C ARG A 109 -4.63 -5.70 -2.37
N HIS A 110 -3.55 -6.25 -1.84
CA HIS A 110 -3.51 -7.58 -1.26
C HIS A 110 -2.42 -7.66 -0.20
N VAL A 111 -2.63 -8.50 0.81
CA VAL A 111 -1.65 -8.80 1.85
C VAL A 111 -1.61 -10.30 2.12
N ALA A 112 -0.43 -10.82 2.38
CA ALA A 112 -0.20 -12.19 2.80
C ALA A 112 0.89 -12.22 3.89
N PRO A 113 0.94 -13.27 4.74
CA PRO A 113 2.09 -13.50 5.61
C PRO A 113 3.40 -13.51 4.81
N ALA A 114 4.45 -12.90 5.35
CA ALA A 114 5.77 -12.82 4.73
C ALA A 114 6.61 -14.10 4.93
#